data_AF-A0A1J1HZJ8-F1
#
_entry.id   AF-A0A1J1HZJ8-F1
#
_cell.length_a   1.000
_cell.length_b   1.000
_cell.length_c   1.000
_cell.angle_alpha   90.00
_cell.angle_beta   90.00
_cell.angle_gamma   90.00
#
_symmetry.space_group_name_H-M   'P 1'
#
loop_
_entity.id
_entity.type
_entity.pdbx_description
1 polymer ?
#
loop_
_entity_poly.entity_id
_entity_poly.type
_entity_poly.pdbx_seq_one_letter_code
_entity_poly.pdbx_strand_id
1 'polypeptide(L)'
;MNFKIYFGICTILLTISFGFSSELNGKPFQRIEIKRVECKGLQDFYYPNMTCYAKPYNRTTYTHTVYVKFKKHLEVYYVKLLFEYRYGNIYREIVKSPKFNWCSIVDNTNPIVKFFYKTLRLSGENLVTKCPINELDSKNVVISTDAFPDIFPRGYYRATVEHLDKNNESFLNITAIVSLRSSDTTTFG
;
A
#
# COMPACT_ATOMS: atom_id res chain seq x y z
N MET A 1 20.52 -10.00 -20.65
CA MET A 1 20.96 -10.24 -19.26
C MET A 1 21.02 -8.90 -18.54
N ASN A 2 20.00 -8.58 -17.72
CA ASN A 2 19.98 -7.57 -16.63
C ASN A 2 18.51 -7.39 -16.15
N PHE A 3 18.00 -8.35 -15.38
CA PHE A 3 16.74 -8.23 -14.67
C PHE A 3 16.98 -7.49 -13.35
N LYS A 4 16.56 -6.22 -13.26
CA LYS A 4 16.49 -5.46 -12.00
C LYS A 4 15.07 -4.92 -11.84
N ILE A 5 14.18 -5.75 -11.32
CA ILE A 5 12.81 -5.37 -10.95
C ILE A 5 12.55 -5.95 -9.58
N TYR A 6 12.62 -5.15 -8.52
CA TYR A 6 11.82 -5.33 -7.31
C TYR A 6 11.80 -3.98 -6.59
N PHE A 7 10.60 -3.44 -6.38
CA PHE A 7 10.14 -2.66 -5.22
C PHE A 7 9.05 -1.66 -5.62
N GLY A 8 7.84 -1.92 -5.13
CA GLY A 8 6.72 -0.99 -5.23
C GLY A 8 5.42 -1.56 -4.67
N ILE A 9 5.43 -2.58 -3.80
CA ILE A 9 4.29 -3.50 -3.67
C ILE A 9 3.07 -2.90 -2.94
N CYS A 10 3.23 -1.91 -2.07
CA CYS A 10 2.07 -1.28 -1.42
C CYS A 10 1.38 -0.23 -2.30
N THR A 11 2.07 0.41 -3.24
CA THR A 11 1.38 1.11 -4.34
C THR A 11 0.97 0.15 -5.43
N ILE A 12 1.72 -0.89 -5.75
CA ILE A 12 1.35 -1.91 -6.74
C ILE A 12 0.05 -2.64 -6.37
N LEU A 13 -0.23 -2.89 -5.09
CA LEU A 13 -1.54 -3.39 -4.64
C LEU A 13 -2.69 -2.41 -4.93
N LEU A 14 -2.39 -1.11 -5.08
CA LEU A 14 -3.32 -0.03 -5.38
C LEU A 14 -3.27 0.41 -6.85
N THR A 15 -2.15 0.25 -7.55
CA THR A 15 -1.87 0.89 -8.83
C THR A 15 -1.68 -0.08 -9.99
N ILE A 16 -1.35 -1.35 -9.73
CA ILE A 16 -1.50 -2.37 -10.79
C ILE A 16 -3.01 -2.58 -11.07
N SER A 17 -3.84 -2.35 -10.06
CA SER A 17 -5.29 -2.34 -10.15
C SER A 17 -5.93 -1.18 -10.94
N PHE A 18 -5.30 -0.01 -11.00
CA PHE A 18 -5.78 1.12 -11.85
C PHE A 18 -5.22 1.10 -13.27
N GLY A 19 -4.14 0.35 -13.53
CA GLY A 19 -3.45 0.31 -14.83
C GLY A 19 -3.67 -0.94 -15.67
N PHE A 20 -4.25 -2.01 -15.12
CA PHE A 20 -4.47 -3.28 -15.83
C PHE A 20 -5.95 -3.67 -15.81
N SER A 21 -6.80 -2.75 -16.26
CA SER A 21 -8.16 -3.07 -16.70
C SER A 21 -8.12 -3.50 -18.17
N SER A 22 -7.69 -4.73 -18.42
CA SER A 22 -8.10 -5.58 -19.53
C SER A 22 -7.13 -6.74 -19.66
N GLU A 23 -7.67 -7.97 -19.65
CA GLU A 23 -7.13 -9.16 -20.30
C GLU A 23 -5.64 -9.12 -20.67
N LEU A 24 -4.77 -9.51 -19.74
CA LEU A 24 -3.38 -9.85 -20.07
C LEU A 24 -3.37 -11.19 -20.83
N ASN A 25 -3.72 -11.15 -22.12
CA ASN A 25 -3.44 -12.18 -23.12
C ASN A 25 -3.79 -13.63 -22.68
N GLY A 26 -4.93 -13.84 -22.03
CA GLY A 26 -5.39 -15.17 -21.61
C GLY A 26 -4.54 -15.87 -20.54
N LYS A 27 -3.66 -15.14 -19.83
CA LYS A 27 -2.84 -15.69 -18.75
C LYS A 27 -3.58 -15.68 -17.40
N PRO A 28 -3.34 -16.67 -16.52
CA PRO A 28 -3.94 -16.70 -15.19
C PRO A 28 -3.50 -15.46 -14.40
N PHE A 29 -4.47 -14.75 -13.84
CA PHE A 29 -4.24 -13.57 -13.01
C PHE A 29 -4.51 -13.92 -11.55
N GLN A 30 -3.73 -13.35 -10.65
CA GLN A 30 -3.97 -13.48 -9.22
C GLN A 30 -4.91 -12.37 -8.75
N ARG A 31 -5.98 -12.79 -8.05
CA ARG A 31 -6.93 -11.93 -7.37
C ARG A 31 -6.47 -11.65 -5.94
N ILE A 32 -6.55 -10.39 -5.55
CA ILE A 32 -6.29 -9.93 -4.19
C ILE A 32 -7.60 -9.90 -3.41
N GLU A 33 -7.62 -10.45 -2.20
CA GLU A 33 -8.73 -10.23 -1.27
C GLU A 33 -8.19 -9.58 0.01
N ILE A 34 -8.71 -8.40 0.37
CA ILE A 34 -8.36 -7.74 1.63
C ILE A 34 -9.14 -8.41 2.76
N LYS A 35 -8.42 -9.06 3.67
CA LYS A 35 -9.01 -9.79 4.81
C LYS A 35 -9.17 -8.90 6.03
N ARG A 36 -8.19 -8.03 6.26
CA ARG A 36 -8.17 -7.14 7.43
C ARG A 36 -7.31 -5.93 7.14
N VAL A 37 -7.74 -4.78 7.65
CA VAL A 37 -6.92 -3.57 7.75
C VAL A 37 -6.96 -3.12 9.20
N GLU A 38 -5.79 -2.83 9.76
CA GLU A 38 -5.60 -2.30 11.10
C GLU A 38 -4.78 -1.02 11.00
N CYS A 39 -5.19 0.01 11.73
CA CYS A 39 -4.36 1.19 11.94
C CYS A 39 -4.04 1.33 13.42
N LYS A 40 -2.76 1.46 13.74
CA LYS A 40 -2.25 1.71 15.08
C LYS A 40 -1.54 3.04 15.08
N GLY A 41 -2.12 4.03 15.76
CA GLY A 41 -1.49 5.33 15.93
C GLY A 41 -1.00 5.55 17.36
N LEU A 42 -0.09 6.51 17.53
CA LEU A 42 0.23 7.10 18.83
C LEU A 42 -0.71 8.27 19.14
N GLN A 43 -1.53 8.14 20.20
CA GLN A 43 -2.56 9.12 20.56
C GLN A 43 -2.04 10.56 20.80
N ASP A 44 -0.75 10.71 21.07
CA ASP A 44 -0.12 12.02 21.26
C ASP A 44 0.01 12.81 19.95
N PHE A 45 -0.01 12.15 18.79
CA PHE A 45 0.22 12.79 17.49
C PHE A 45 -1.07 13.28 16.80
N TYR A 46 -2.24 12.74 17.14
CA TYR A 46 -3.51 13.06 16.45
C TYR A 46 -4.65 13.37 17.42
N TYR A 47 -5.65 14.10 16.92
CA TYR A 47 -6.89 14.32 17.64
C TYR A 47 -7.69 13.00 17.76
N PRO A 48 -8.45 12.81 18.85
CA PRO A 48 -9.36 11.67 18.96
C PRO A 48 -10.41 11.83 17.85
N ASN A 49 -10.30 11.04 16.78
CA ASN A 49 -11.25 10.80 15.67
C ASN A 49 -10.53 10.15 14.46
N MET A 50 -9.50 9.35 14.71
CA MET A 50 -8.85 8.59 13.63
C MET A 50 -9.84 7.55 13.08
N THR A 51 -10.04 7.54 11.76
CA THR A 51 -10.75 6.45 11.09
C THR A 51 -9.82 5.76 10.10
N CYS A 52 -9.89 4.45 10.07
CA CYS A 52 -9.11 3.63 9.15
C CYS A 52 -9.81 2.29 8.96
N TYR A 53 -10.31 2.05 7.76
CA TYR A 53 -10.93 0.78 7.42
C TYR A 53 -10.89 0.56 5.91
N ALA A 54 -11.01 -0.70 5.51
CA ALA A 54 -11.31 -1.09 4.14
C ALA A 54 -12.61 -1.88 4.12
N LYS A 55 -13.45 -1.62 3.13
CA LYS A 55 -14.71 -2.34 2.90
C LYS A 55 -14.80 -2.81 1.45
N PRO A 56 -15.37 -3.98 1.16
CA PRO A 56 -15.65 -4.37 -0.21
C PRO A 56 -16.66 -3.37 -0.82
N TYR A 57 -16.36 -2.86 -2.02
CA TYR A 57 -17.31 -2.06 -2.81
C TYR A 57 -18.10 -2.95 -3.77
N ASN A 58 -17.41 -3.90 -4.40
CA ASN A 58 -18.03 -4.98 -5.16
C ASN A 58 -17.15 -6.26 -5.08
N ARG A 59 -17.42 -7.27 -5.92
CA ARG A 59 -16.69 -8.54 -5.92
C ARG A 59 -15.20 -8.44 -6.31
N THR A 60 -14.79 -7.35 -6.95
CA THR A 60 -13.45 -7.15 -7.53
C THR A 60 -12.78 -5.85 -7.07
N THR A 61 -13.41 -5.11 -6.17
CA THR A 61 -12.90 -3.83 -5.68
C THR A 61 -13.22 -3.61 -4.21
N TYR A 62 -12.26 -3.02 -3.52
CA TYR A 62 -12.39 -2.55 -2.15
C TYR A 62 -12.33 -1.03 -2.13
N THR A 63 -12.95 -0.42 -1.14
CA THR A 63 -12.77 1.00 -0.83
C THR A 63 -12.05 1.12 0.50
N HIS A 64 -11.01 1.94 0.51
CA HIS A 64 -10.20 2.24 1.67
C HIS A 64 -10.47 3.66 2.13
N THR A 65 -10.69 3.84 3.43
CA THR A 65 -10.87 5.16 4.03
C THR A 65 -9.89 5.32 5.17
N VAL A 66 -9.10 6.39 5.12
CA VAL A 66 -8.22 6.84 6.20
C VAL A 66 -8.48 8.31 6.43
N TYR A 67 -8.87 8.64 7.66
CA TYR A 67 -8.96 10.00 8.16
C TYR A 67 -8.11 10.12 9.42
N VAL A 68 -7.11 11.00 9.39
CA VAL A 68 -6.26 11.33 10.53
C VAL A 68 -6.07 12.84 10.55
N LYS A 69 -6.34 13.49 11.68
CA LYS A 69 -6.05 14.90 11.90
C LYS A 69 -4.93 15.06 12.92
N PHE A 70 -3.83 15.68 12.52
CA PHE A 70 -2.65 15.81 13.38
C PHE A 70 -2.79 16.99 14.35
N LYS A 71 -2.25 16.84 15.58
CA LYS A 71 -2.20 17.94 16.56
C LYS A 71 -1.16 19.00 16.18
N LYS A 72 -0.09 18.59 15.48
CA LYS A 72 0.96 19.44 14.93
C LYS A 72 1.13 19.11 13.45
N HIS A 73 1.36 20.11 12.62
CA HIS A 73 1.58 19.90 11.20
C HIS A 73 2.90 19.15 10.95
N LEU A 74 2.88 18.20 10.02
CA LEU A 74 4.06 17.41 9.66
C LEU A 74 4.77 18.09 8.49
N GLU A 75 5.91 18.73 8.77
CA GLU A 75 6.80 19.32 7.75
C GLU A 75 7.73 18.30 7.11
N VAL A 76 8.09 17.27 7.89
CA VAL A 76 8.89 16.13 7.45
C VAL A 76 8.17 14.87 7.87
N TYR A 77 7.96 13.97 6.92
CA TYR A 77 7.19 12.75 7.08
C TYR A 77 7.86 11.66 6.26
N TYR A 78 8.25 10.58 6.91
CA TYR A 78 8.86 9.44 6.25
C TYR A 78 7.91 8.25 6.20
N VAL A 79 8.05 7.47 5.14
CA VAL A 79 7.31 6.23 4.95
C VAL A 79 8.29 5.08 4.79
N LYS A 80 7.93 3.96 5.40
CA LYS A 80 8.62 2.67 5.25
C LYS A 80 7.60 1.58 5.02
N LEU A 81 7.89 0.70 4.06
CA LEU A 81 7.01 -0.39 3.66
C LEU A 81 7.65 -1.71 4.07
N LEU A 82 6.86 -2.59 4.64
CA LEU A 82 7.24 -3.96 4.95
C LEU A 82 6.18 -4.90 4.37
N PHE A 83 6.62 -5.90 3.63
CA PHE A 83 5.74 -6.88 3.00
C PHE A 83 6.25 -8.29 3.32
N GLU A 84 5.36 -9.07 3.88
CA GLU A 84 5.66 -10.37 4.47
C GLU A 84 4.70 -11.42 3.92
N TYR A 85 5.20 -12.63 3.73
CA TYR A 85 4.39 -13.78 3.33
C TYR A 85 4.26 -14.79 4.48
N ARG A 86 3.09 -15.39 4.56
CA ARG A 86 2.77 -16.38 5.58
C ARG A 86 3.28 -17.77 5.18
N TYR A 87 4.26 -18.26 5.92
CA TYR A 87 4.72 -19.65 5.87
C TYR A 87 4.15 -20.39 7.10
N GLY A 88 3.11 -21.20 6.91
CA GLY A 88 2.42 -21.87 8.01
C GLY A 88 1.80 -20.85 8.99
N ASN A 89 2.34 -20.76 10.22
CA ASN A 89 1.86 -19.84 11.26
C ASN A 89 2.74 -18.60 11.44
N ILE A 90 3.80 -18.44 10.65
CA ILE A 90 4.74 -17.30 10.76
C ILE A 90 4.71 -16.43 9.51
N TYR A 91 4.87 -15.12 9.69
CA TYR A 91 5.10 -14.18 8.59
C TYR A 91 6.61 -13.96 8.42
N ARG A 92 7.10 -14.02 7.19
CA ARG A 92 8.51 -13.74 6.86
C ARG A 92 8.61 -12.56 5.91
N GLU A 93 9.55 -11.66 6.18
CA GLU A 93 9.89 -10.54 5.31
C GLU A 93 10.32 -11.03 3.93
N ILE A 94 9.65 -10.55 2.90
CA ILE A 94 10.09 -10.72 1.50
C ILE A 94 10.63 -9.40 0.97
N VAL A 95 10.00 -8.29 1.36
CA VAL A 95 10.26 -6.97 0.77
C VAL A 95 10.17 -5.92 1.87
N LYS A 96 11.26 -5.18 2.11
CA LYS A 96 11.33 -4.01 2.99
C LYS A 96 11.90 -2.80 2.27
N SER A 97 11.13 -1.72 2.19
CA SER A 97 11.57 -0.53 1.45
C SER A 97 12.62 0.25 2.24
N PRO A 98 13.51 0.99 1.55
CA PRO A 98 14.21 2.07 2.22
C PRO A 98 13.17 3.07 2.78
N LYS A 99 13.58 3.80 3.81
CA LYS A 99 12.83 4.94 4.31
C LYS A 99 12.89 6.05 3.28
N PHE A 100 11.75 6.60 2.86
CA PHE A 100 11.71 7.73 1.95
C PHE A 100 10.93 8.89 2.56
N ASN A 101 11.40 10.10 2.30
CA ASN A 101 10.71 11.33 2.73
C ASN A 101 9.57 11.60 1.75
N TRP A 102 8.34 11.57 2.26
CA TRP A 102 7.14 11.86 1.50
C TRP A 102 7.06 13.33 1.09
N CYS A 103 7.52 14.24 1.95
CA CYS A 103 7.47 15.67 1.66
C CYS A 103 8.40 16.08 0.51
N SER A 104 9.41 15.28 0.22
CA SER A 104 10.31 15.46 -0.92
C SER A 104 10.10 14.38 -1.99
N ILE A 105 8.90 13.80 -2.08
CA ILE A 105 8.63 12.70 -3.02
C ILE A 105 8.60 13.17 -4.48
N VAL A 106 8.17 14.42 -4.71
CA VAL A 106 8.06 15.04 -6.04
C VAL A 106 9.45 15.25 -6.65
N ASP A 107 10.39 15.73 -5.84
CA ASP A 107 11.76 16.06 -6.26
C ASP A 107 12.74 14.89 -6.03
N ASN A 108 12.23 13.70 -5.72
CA ASN A 108 13.06 12.55 -5.41
C ASN A 108 13.75 12.02 -6.68
N THR A 109 15.08 11.91 -6.63
CA THR A 109 15.90 11.39 -7.74
C THR A 109 15.91 9.86 -7.81
N ASN A 110 15.45 9.17 -6.77
CA ASN A 110 15.40 7.71 -6.75
C ASN A 110 14.34 7.21 -7.76
N PRO A 111 14.72 6.40 -8.77
CA PRO A 111 13.80 5.92 -9.80
C PRO A 111 12.59 5.16 -9.25
N ILE A 112 12.76 4.44 -8.14
CA ILE A 112 11.70 3.66 -7.48
C ILE A 112 10.68 4.60 -6.86
N VAL A 113 11.15 5.62 -6.14
CA VAL A 113 10.29 6.63 -5.51
C VAL A 113 9.56 7.45 -6.58
N LYS A 114 10.25 7.80 -7.67
CA LYS A 114 9.64 8.52 -8.80
C LYS A 114 8.57 7.68 -9.51
N PHE A 115 8.81 6.39 -9.70
CA PHE A 115 7.80 5.47 -10.22
C PHE A 115 6.59 5.42 -9.29
N PHE A 116 6.81 5.17 -7.99
CA PHE A 116 5.77 5.16 -6.95
C PHE A 116 4.90 6.42 -6.97
N TYR A 117 5.53 7.60 -6.99
CA TYR A 117 4.86 8.89 -7.07
C TYR A 117 3.99 9.03 -8.33
N LYS A 118 4.55 8.65 -9.49
CA LYS A 118 3.83 8.69 -10.76
C LYS A 118 2.59 7.81 -10.69
N THR A 119 2.68 6.62 -10.10
CA THR A 119 1.54 5.72 -10.03
C THR A 119 0.46 6.18 -9.05
N LEU A 120 0.84 6.79 -7.91
CA LEU A 120 -0.12 7.43 -7.02
C LEU A 120 -0.89 8.55 -7.74
N ARG A 121 -0.18 9.41 -8.46
CA ARG A 121 -0.80 10.51 -9.21
C ARG A 121 -1.78 9.99 -10.26
N LEU A 122 -1.46 8.88 -10.94
CA LEU A 122 -2.38 8.22 -11.88
C LEU A 122 -3.64 7.64 -11.21
N SER A 123 -3.54 7.27 -9.94
CA SER A 123 -4.65 6.68 -9.17
C SER A 123 -5.59 7.73 -8.58
N GLY A 124 -5.16 9.00 -8.55
CA GLY A 124 -5.95 10.15 -8.12
C GLY A 124 -5.09 11.21 -7.45
N GLU A 125 -5.24 12.47 -7.84
CA GLU A 125 -4.43 13.58 -7.31
C GLU A 125 -4.60 13.77 -5.79
N ASN A 126 -5.76 13.40 -5.25
CA ASN A 126 -6.07 13.50 -3.82
C ASN A 126 -5.28 12.51 -2.95
N LEU A 127 -4.64 11.50 -3.54
CA LEU A 127 -3.78 10.54 -2.82
C LEU A 127 -2.39 11.10 -2.53
N VAL A 128 -2.03 12.21 -3.20
CA VAL A 128 -0.76 12.90 -3.00
C VAL A 128 -1.00 14.10 -2.09
N THR A 129 -0.80 13.90 -0.79
CA THR A 129 -0.86 15.00 0.18
C THR A 129 0.40 15.85 0.09
N LYS A 130 0.25 17.16 -0.13
CA LYS A 130 1.35 18.13 -0.09
C LYS A 130 1.74 18.41 1.35
N CYS A 131 3.03 18.63 1.59
CA CYS A 131 3.51 19.10 2.89
C CYS A 131 3.44 20.64 2.99
N PRO A 132 3.26 21.21 4.20
CA PRO A 132 3.09 20.52 5.48
C PRO A 132 1.72 19.83 5.62
N ILE A 133 1.70 18.65 6.25
CA ILE A 133 0.49 17.82 6.35
C ILE A 133 -0.22 18.13 7.66
N ASN A 134 -1.45 18.64 7.56
CA ASN A 134 -2.34 18.89 8.71
C ASN A 134 -3.30 17.72 8.97
N GLU A 135 -3.70 17.05 7.89
CA GLU A 135 -4.57 15.87 7.94
C GLU A 135 -4.29 14.95 6.75
N LEU A 136 -4.55 13.66 6.96
CA LEU A 136 -4.70 12.67 5.90
C LEU A 136 -6.21 12.46 5.73
N ASP A 137 -6.78 12.91 4.62
CA ASP A 137 -8.20 12.70 4.30
C ASP A 137 -8.33 11.93 2.97
N SER A 138 -8.16 10.62 3.07
CA SER A 138 -8.31 9.70 1.94
C SER A 138 -9.63 8.95 2.10
N LYS A 139 -10.68 9.41 1.43
CA LYS A 139 -12.02 8.79 1.48
C LYS A 139 -12.29 7.93 0.26
N ASN A 140 -12.81 6.72 0.49
CA ASN A 140 -13.28 5.79 -0.54
C ASN A 140 -12.27 5.53 -1.68
N VAL A 141 -10.98 5.46 -1.36
CA VAL A 141 -9.94 5.12 -2.33
C VAL A 141 -10.19 3.72 -2.84
N VAL A 142 -10.44 3.57 -4.14
CA VAL A 142 -10.71 2.28 -4.76
C VAL A 142 -9.41 1.48 -4.86
N ILE A 143 -9.47 0.22 -4.47
CA ILE A 143 -8.40 -0.78 -4.65
C ILE A 143 -9.01 -1.83 -5.57
N SER A 144 -8.55 -1.91 -6.82
CA SER A 144 -8.94 -3.04 -7.68
C SER A 144 -8.13 -4.29 -7.31
N THR A 145 -8.68 -5.46 -7.61
CA THR A 145 -8.09 -6.74 -7.23
C THR A 145 -7.61 -7.55 -8.41
N ASP A 146 -7.69 -7.00 -9.61
CA ASP A 146 -7.78 -7.79 -10.85
C ASP A 146 -6.43 -8.10 -11.49
N ALA A 147 -5.34 -7.53 -10.97
CA ALA A 147 -4.00 -7.77 -11.51
C ALA A 147 -2.96 -7.74 -10.40
N PHE A 148 -2.59 -8.91 -9.89
CA PHE A 148 -1.38 -9.08 -9.09
C PHE A 148 -0.38 -9.98 -9.81
N PRO A 149 0.94 -9.66 -9.79
CA PRO A 149 1.95 -10.43 -10.50
C PRO A 149 1.97 -11.89 -10.06
N ASP A 150 2.04 -12.80 -11.02
CA ASP A 150 2.05 -14.27 -10.83
C ASP A 150 3.32 -14.80 -10.14
N ILE A 151 4.40 -14.00 -10.13
CA ILE A 151 5.64 -14.32 -9.42
C ILE A 151 5.49 -14.44 -7.90
N PHE A 152 4.43 -13.87 -7.32
CA PHE A 152 4.13 -14.01 -5.91
C PHE A 152 3.32 -15.29 -5.67
N PRO A 153 3.72 -16.16 -4.73
CA PRO A 153 2.96 -17.38 -4.46
C PRO A 153 1.54 -17.09 -3.93
N ARG A 154 0.63 -18.04 -4.16
CA ARG A 154 -0.71 -17.99 -3.56
C ARG A 154 -0.58 -18.09 -2.04
N GLY A 155 -1.39 -17.34 -1.30
CA GLY A 155 -1.40 -17.41 0.16
C GLY A 155 -1.72 -16.09 0.83
N TYR A 156 -1.35 -15.99 2.11
CA TYR A 156 -1.59 -14.80 2.91
C TYR A 156 -0.35 -13.93 3.00
N TYR A 157 -0.56 -12.64 2.86
CA TYR A 157 0.46 -11.61 2.98
C TYR A 157 0.07 -10.60 4.04
N ARG A 158 1.09 -10.01 4.65
CA ARG A 158 0.97 -8.87 5.55
C ARG A 158 1.75 -7.72 4.95
N ALA A 159 1.04 -6.64 4.63
CA ALA A 159 1.60 -5.38 4.17
C ALA A 159 1.51 -4.38 5.31
N THR A 160 2.64 -3.82 5.74
CA THR A 160 2.71 -2.80 6.78
C THR A 160 3.33 -1.53 6.20
N VAL A 161 2.62 -0.42 6.35
CA VAL A 161 3.09 0.93 6.07
C VAL A 161 3.35 1.61 7.40
N GLU A 162 4.61 1.91 7.67
CA GLU A 162 5.07 2.61 8.86
C GLU A 162 5.31 4.08 8.52
N HIS A 163 4.61 4.94 9.25
CA HIS A 163 4.66 6.39 9.12
C HIS A 163 5.50 6.96 10.27
N LEU A 164 6.60 7.64 9.91
CA LEU A 164 7.59 8.15 10.85
C LEU A 164 7.67 9.67 10.79
N ASP A 165 7.87 10.30 11.94
CA ASP A 165 8.10 11.75 12.03
C ASP A 165 9.57 12.12 11.72
N LYS A 166 9.91 13.39 11.91
CA LYS A 166 11.28 13.89 11.72
C LYS A 166 12.33 13.25 12.64
N ASN A 167 11.91 12.76 13.81
CA ASN A 167 12.76 12.13 14.82
C ASN A 167 12.86 10.60 14.63
N ASN A 168 12.22 10.05 13.59
CA ASN A 168 12.04 8.61 13.35
C ASN A 168 11.14 7.91 14.36
N GLU A 169 10.26 8.64 15.03
CA GLU A 169 9.22 8.05 15.87
C GLU A 169 8.05 7.63 15.00
N SER A 170 7.61 6.38 15.15
CA SER A 170 6.45 5.83 14.44
C SER A 170 5.17 6.39 15.05
N PHE A 171 4.45 7.21 14.30
CA PHE A 171 3.20 7.83 14.77
C PHE A 171 1.94 7.15 14.23
N LEU A 172 2.06 6.41 13.13
CA LEU A 172 0.98 5.63 12.52
C LEU A 172 1.55 4.40 11.83
N ASN A 173 0.93 3.25 12.07
CA ASN A 173 1.20 2.00 11.38
C ASN A 173 -0.08 1.47 10.77
N ILE A 174 -0.09 1.28 9.46
CA ILE A 174 -1.21 0.70 8.73
C ILE A 174 -0.81 -0.71 8.31
N THR A 175 -1.51 -1.71 8.82
CA THR A 175 -1.28 -3.12 8.49
C THR A 175 -2.48 -3.68 7.74
N ALA A 176 -2.25 -4.19 6.53
CA ALA A 176 -3.23 -4.92 5.74
C ALA A 176 -2.85 -6.40 5.64
N ILE A 177 -3.80 -7.27 5.94
CA ILE A 177 -3.72 -8.70 5.63
C ILE A 177 -4.47 -8.93 4.32
N VAL A 178 -3.76 -9.44 3.32
CA VAL A 178 -4.32 -9.75 2.01
C VAL A 178 -4.11 -11.22 1.68
N SER A 179 -5.05 -11.83 0.97
CA SER A 179 -4.84 -13.16 0.39
C SER A 179 -4.76 -13.06 -1.13
N LEU A 180 -3.75 -13.71 -1.70
CA LEU A 180 -3.62 -13.88 -3.14
C LEU A 180 -4.18 -15.24 -3.54
N ARG A 181 -5.10 -15.22 -4.50
CA ARG A 181 -5.73 -16.42 -5.08
C ARG A 181 -5.56 -16.38 -6.58
N SER A 182 -5.14 -17.48 -7.18
CA SER A 182 -5.17 -17.58 -8.65
C SER A 182 -6.61 -17.77 -9.13
N SER A 183 -6.96 -17.16 -10.27
CA SER A 183 -8.19 -17.51 -10.99
C SER A 183 -8.14 -18.92 -11.59
N ASP A 184 -6.94 -19.48 -11.74
CA ASP A 184 -6.69 -20.83 -12.21
C ASP A 184 -6.27 -21.74 -11.04
N THR A 185 -7.04 -22.81 -10.83
CA THR A 185 -6.78 -23.80 -9.77
C THR A 185 -5.75 -24.84 -10.20
N THR A 186 -5.39 -24.90 -11.48
CA THR A 186 -4.54 -25.95 -12.06
C THR A 186 -3.04 -25.71 -11.92
N THR A 187 -2.62 -24.50 -11.52
CA THR A 187 -1.20 -24.13 -11.37
C THR A 187 -0.78 -24.09 -9.89
N PHE A 188 -0.01 -25.13 -9.51
CA PHE A 188 0.82 -25.40 -8.31
C PHE A 188 0.47 -24.80 -6.94
N GLY A 189 0.18 -25.70 -5.99
CA GLY A 189 0.02 -25.43 -4.55
C GLY A 189 1.32 -25.14 -3.84
#